data_AF-H0JXI2-F1
#
_entry.id   AF-H0JXI2-F1
#
_cell.length_a   1.000
_cell.length_b   1.000
_cell.length_c   1.000
_cell.angle_alpha   90.00
_cell.angle_beta   90.00
_cell.angle_gamma   90.00
#
_symmetry.space_group_name_H-M   'P 1'
#
loop_
_entity.id
_entity.type
_entity.pdbx_description
1 polymer ?
#
loop_
_entity_poly.entity_id
_entity_poly.type
_entity_poly.pdbx_seq_one_letter_code
_entity_poly.pdbx_strand_id
1 'polypeptide(L)'
;MDSSHPRSDGPRRRRAYSPADKLAYLAAYEQACERSEGGAYLRREGLYSSLISEWRKQRDAGVLDDKPADAKVGKLTAEQAEIARLRRELDRTNKRLATTEVALEIMGKAHALLEQI
;
A
#
# COMPACT_ATOMS: atom_id res chain seq x y z
N MET A 1 -7.95 14.77 -52.34
CA MET A 1 -7.47 13.59 -51.59
C MET A 1 -7.70 13.89 -50.12
N ASP A 2 -8.72 13.25 -49.56
CA ASP A 2 -9.24 13.54 -48.23
C ASP A 2 -8.46 12.73 -47.19
N SER A 3 -7.64 13.41 -46.39
CA SER A 3 -6.80 12.80 -45.37
C SER A 3 -7.62 12.56 -44.11
N SER A 4 -8.56 11.61 -44.17
CA SER A 4 -9.31 11.14 -43.01
C SER A 4 -8.37 10.31 -42.12
N HIS A 5 -7.75 10.97 -41.14
CA HIS A 5 -7.04 10.28 -40.06
C HIS A 5 -8.08 9.61 -39.15
N PRO A 6 -8.05 8.28 -38.97
CA PRO A 6 -8.93 7.62 -38.03
C PRO A 6 -8.38 7.84 -36.63
N ARG A 7 -8.74 8.95 -35.99
CA ARG A 7 -8.75 9.02 -34.52
C ARG A 7 -9.99 8.29 -34.00
N SER A 8 -10.08 7.01 -34.34
CA SER A 8 -11.06 6.09 -33.75
C SER A 8 -10.48 5.53 -32.46
N ASP A 9 -10.36 6.38 -31.45
CA ASP A 9 -10.48 5.93 -30.07
C ASP A 9 -11.18 7.06 -29.32
N GLY A 10 -12.51 6.93 -29.19
CA GLY A 10 -13.27 7.80 -28.30
C GLY A 10 -12.72 7.73 -26.87
N PRO A 11 -13.20 8.54 -25.91
CA PRO A 11 -12.70 8.49 -24.54
C PRO A 11 -12.80 7.05 -23.99
N ARG A 12 -11.66 6.36 -23.92
CA ARG A 12 -11.53 4.99 -23.43
C ARG A 12 -12.15 4.98 -22.03
N ARG A 13 -13.23 4.20 -21.83
CA ARG A 13 -13.92 4.13 -20.53
C ARG A 13 -12.87 3.94 -19.44
N ARG A 14 -12.80 4.88 -18.49
CA ARG A 14 -11.87 4.77 -17.36
C ARG A 14 -12.14 3.44 -16.66
N ARG A 15 -11.12 2.58 -16.58
CA ARG A 15 -11.22 1.28 -15.90
C ARG A 15 -11.69 1.52 -14.47
N ALA A 16 -12.87 1.00 -14.13
CA ALA A 16 -13.39 1.03 -12.77
C ALA A 16 -12.85 -0.21 -12.04
N TYR A 17 -12.43 -0.01 -10.79
CA TYR A 17 -11.93 -1.07 -9.93
C TYR A 17 -12.87 -1.23 -8.75
N SER A 18 -13.41 -2.44 -8.57
CA SER A 18 -14.19 -2.75 -7.38
C SER A 18 -13.27 -2.72 -6.14
N PRO A 19 -13.81 -2.56 -4.92
CA PRO A 19 -13.03 -2.67 -3.69
C PRO A 19 -12.22 -3.97 -3.60
N ALA A 20 -12.84 -5.10 -4.01
CA ALA A 20 -12.20 -6.40 -4.03
C ALA A 20 -11.03 -6.47 -5.03
N ASP A 21 -11.19 -5.91 -6.23
CA ASP A 21 -10.10 -5.86 -7.22
C ASP A 21 -8.92 -5.07 -6.67
N LYS A 22 -9.17 -3.93 -6.02
CA LYS A 22 -8.11 -3.10 -5.44
C LYS A 22 -7.31 -3.86 -4.38
N LEU A 23 -7.99 -4.62 -3.52
CA LEU A 23 -7.33 -5.45 -2.50
C LEU A 23 -6.51 -6.58 -3.14
N ALA A 24 -7.06 -7.25 -4.16
CA ALA A 24 -6.36 -8.30 -4.89
C ALA A 24 -5.08 -7.75 -5.58
N TYR A 25 -5.20 -6.60 -6.23
CA TYR A 25 -4.06 -5.91 -6.86
C TYR A 25 -3.00 -5.47 -5.84
N LEU A 26 -3.41 -4.98 -4.67
CA LEU A 26 -2.48 -4.63 -3.59
C LEU A 26 -1.73 -5.85 -3.07
N ALA A 27 -2.44 -6.94 -2.78
CA ALA A 27 -1.85 -8.17 -2.25
C ALA A 27 -0.86 -8.79 -3.24
N ALA A 28 -1.22 -8.85 -4.53
CA ALA A 28 -0.34 -9.36 -5.58
C ALA A 28 0.87 -8.42 -5.83
N TYR A 29 0.70 -7.11 -5.73
CA TYR A 29 1.82 -6.16 -5.79
C TYR A 29 2.77 -6.33 -4.60
N GLU A 30 2.27 -6.51 -3.38
CA GLU A 30 3.08 -6.71 -2.18
C GLU A 30 3.88 -8.02 -2.26
N GLN A 31 3.27 -9.12 -2.71
CA GLN A 31 3.98 -10.37 -2.99
C GLN A 31 5.04 -10.22 -4.09
N ALA A 32 4.75 -9.45 -5.15
CA ALA A 32 5.73 -9.17 -6.19
C ALA A 32 6.91 -8.33 -5.65
N CYS A 33 6.66 -7.42 -4.70
CA CYS A 33 7.70 -6.63 -4.04
C CYS A 33 8.66 -7.51 -3.21
N GLU A 34 8.19 -8.57 -2.56
CA GLU A 34 9.07 -9.51 -1.84
C GLU A 34 10.11 -10.16 -2.76
N ARG A 35 9.76 -10.34 -4.04
CA ARG A 35 10.66 -10.89 -5.06
C ARG A 35 11.38 -9.82 -5.87
N SER A 36 11.31 -8.54 -5.47
CA SER A 36 11.84 -7.40 -6.24
C SER A 36 11.22 -7.23 -7.65
N GLU A 37 10.04 -7.80 -7.88
CA GLU A 37 9.33 -7.79 -9.17
C GLU A 37 8.18 -6.78 -9.24
N GLY A 38 7.99 -5.95 -8.20
CA GLY A 38 6.87 -5.00 -8.14
C GLY A 38 6.76 -4.08 -9.36
N GLY A 39 7.88 -3.58 -9.88
CA GLY A 39 7.89 -2.74 -11.09
C GLY A 39 7.52 -3.50 -12.37
N ALA A 40 7.81 -4.81 -12.44
CA ALA A 40 7.38 -5.66 -13.55
C ALA A 40 5.88 -5.95 -13.46
N TYR A 41 5.38 -6.22 -12.25
CA TYR A 41 3.95 -6.39 -11.99
C TYR A 41 3.11 -5.18 -12.42
N LEU A 42 3.53 -3.97 -12.04
CA LEU A 42 2.83 -2.73 -12.43
C LEU A 42 2.72 -2.55 -13.95
N ARG A 43 3.79 -2.86 -14.68
CA ARG A 43 3.79 -2.77 -16.15
C ARG A 43 2.89 -3.83 -16.79
N ARG A 44 2.88 -5.06 -16.26
CA ARG A 44 2.00 -6.15 -16.75
C ARG A 44 0.52 -5.81 -16.56
N GLU A 45 0.16 -5.25 -15.40
CA GLU A 45 -1.22 -4.91 -15.07
C GLU A 45 -1.65 -3.51 -15.58
N GLY A 46 -0.74 -2.75 -16.17
CA GLY A 46 -1.00 -1.37 -16.61
C GLY A 46 -1.32 -0.42 -15.45
N LEU A 47 -0.78 -0.68 -14.26
CA LEU A 47 -1.01 0.08 -13.04
C LEU A 47 0.09 1.11 -12.79
N TYR A 48 -0.29 2.27 -12.28
CA TYR A 48 0.65 3.28 -11.82
C TYR A 48 0.94 3.13 -10.33
N SER A 49 2.17 3.42 -9.91
CA SER A 49 2.57 3.40 -8.49
C SER A 49 1.75 4.36 -7.62
N SER A 50 1.28 5.47 -8.20
CA SER A 50 0.36 6.40 -7.54
C SER A 50 -0.96 5.73 -7.17
N LEU A 51 -1.48 4.86 -8.03
CA LEU A 51 -2.75 4.17 -7.81
C LEU A 51 -2.64 3.13 -6.68
N ILE A 52 -1.54 2.37 -6.66
CA ILE A 52 -1.21 1.47 -5.54
C ILE A 52 -1.05 2.25 -4.24
N SER A 53 -0.40 3.40 -4.28
CA SER A 53 -0.22 4.24 -3.08
C SER A 53 -1.55 4.74 -2.54
N GLU A 54 -2.47 5.16 -3.41
CA GLU A 54 -3.82 5.57 -3.02
C GLU A 54 -4.64 4.40 -2.48
N TRP A 55 -4.60 3.22 -3.10
CA TRP A 55 -5.31 2.05 -2.60
C TRP A 55 -4.77 1.59 -1.25
N ARG A 56 -3.46 1.68 -1.02
CA ARG A 56 -2.88 1.41 0.30
C ARG A 56 -3.45 2.35 1.36
N LYS A 57 -3.58 3.64 1.07
CA LYS A 57 -4.26 4.59 1.99
C LYS A 57 -5.71 4.20 2.23
N GLN A 58 -6.45 3.77 1.21
CA GLN A 58 -7.84 3.34 1.32
C GLN A 58 -7.97 2.08 2.19
N ARG A 59 -7.06 1.10 2.04
CA ARG A 59 -6.98 -0.09 2.90
C ARG A 59 -6.64 0.28 4.34
N ASP A 60 -5.59 1.07 4.54
CA ASP A 60 -5.13 1.46 5.88
C ASP A 60 -6.18 2.29 6.63
N ALA A 61 -7.09 2.96 5.90
CA ALA A 61 -8.22 3.69 6.45
C ALA A 61 -9.49 2.85 6.64
N GLY A 62 -9.47 1.54 6.32
CA GLY A 62 -10.64 0.66 6.42
C GLY A 62 -11.74 0.96 5.41
N VAL A 63 -11.44 1.70 4.34
CA VAL A 63 -12.43 2.09 3.32
C VAL A 63 -12.74 0.93 2.38
N LEU A 64 -11.80 0.01 2.20
CA LEU A 64 -11.96 -1.13 1.32
C LEU A 64 -12.60 -2.33 2.01
N ASP A 65 -12.65 -2.32 3.35
CA ASP A 65 -13.25 -3.38 4.16
C ASP A 65 -14.79 -3.22 4.16
N ASP A 66 -15.51 -4.33 4.06
CA ASP A 66 -16.98 -4.43 4.14
C ASP A 66 -17.82 -3.65 3.10
N LYS A 67 -17.23 -3.19 1.99
CA LYS A 67 -17.99 -2.55 0.90
C LYS A 67 -18.53 -3.58 -0.12
N PRO A 68 -19.82 -3.50 -0.50
CA PRO A 68 -20.35 -4.32 -1.58
C PRO A 68 -19.62 -4.00 -2.89
N ALA A 69 -19.51 -5.00 -3.79
CA ALA A 69 -18.69 -4.93 -5.01
C ALA A 69 -18.97 -3.72 -5.91
N ASP A 70 -20.19 -3.18 -5.87
CA ASP A 70 -20.63 -2.00 -6.65
C ASP A 70 -20.46 -0.64 -5.93
N ALA A 71 -19.97 -0.61 -4.70
CA ALA A 71 -19.77 0.64 -3.98
C ALA A 71 -18.60 1.44 -4.56
N LYS A 72 -18.89 2.63 -5.08
CA LYS A 72 -17.85 3.59 -5.46
C LYS A 72 -17.07 4.01 -4.22
N VAL A 73 -15.79 3.65 -4.18
CA VAL A 73 -14.86 4.15 -3.17
C VAL A 73 -14.57 5.63 -3.46
N GLY A 74 -15.22 6.51 -2.70
CA GLY A 74 -15.03 7.95 -2.77
C GLY A 74 -13.75 8.42 -2.07
N LYS A 75 -13.63 9.74 -1.89
CA LYS A 75 -12.59 10.35 -1.05
C LYS A 75 -12.75 9.86 0.39
N LEU A 76 -11.62 9.74 1.10
CA LEU A 76 -11.57 9.41 2.53
C LEU A 76 -12.37 10.45 3.33
N THR A 77 -13.15 10.01 4.31
CA THR A 77 -13.73 10.91 5.32
C THR A 77 -12.61 11.43 6.25
N ALA A 78 -12.89 12.50 6.99
CA ALA A 78 -11.93 13.05 7.96
C ALA A 78 -11.52 12.00 9.02
N GLU A 79 -12.50 11.23 9.52
CA GLU A 79 -12.27 10.13 10.47
C GLU A 79 -11.37 9.04 9.86
N GLN A 80 -11.63 8.63 8.62
CA GLN A 80 -10.83 7.64 7.92
C GLN A 80 -9.39 8.11 7.67
N ALA A 81 -9.22 9.40 7.36
CA ALA A 81 -7.89 10.00 7.22
C ALA A 81 -7.14 10.00 8.56
N GLU A 82 -7.82 10.29 9.66
CA GLU A 82 -7.22 10.29 11.00
C GLU A 82 -6.88 8.87 11.47
N ILE A 83 -7.75 7.88 11.22
CA ILE A 83 -7.44 6.45 11.47
C ILE A 83 -6.16 6.04 10.72
N ALA A 84 -6.05 6.41 9.44
CA ALA A 84 -4.85 6.11 8.66
C ALA A 84 -3.60 6.82 9.18
N ARG A 85 -3.74 8.05 9.70
CA ARG A 85 -2.64 8.79 10.33
C ARG A 85 -2.19 8.09 11.61
N LEU A 86 -3.13 7.79 12.52
CA LEU A 86 -2.85 7.13 13.79
C LEU A 86 -2.21 5.75 13.60
N ARG A 87 -2.69 4.95 12.64
CA ARG A 87 -2.08 3.66 12.29
C ARG A 87 -0.61 3.79 11.86
N ARG A 88 -0.28 4.84 11.07
CA ARG A 88 1.12 5.10 10.66
C ARG A 88 1.99 5.53 11.84
N GLU A 89 1.45 6.33 12.75
CA GLU A 89 2.18 6.78 13.92
C GLU A 89 2.46 5.63 14.89
N LEU A 90 1.48 4.73 15.05
CA LEU A 90 1.62 3.50 15.81
C LEU A 90 2.70 2.58 15.21
N ASP A 91 2.69 2.33 13.89
CA ASP A 91 3.72 1.53 13.22
C ASP A 91 5.13 2.12 13.41
N ARG A 92 5.29 3.44 13.26
CA ARG A 92 6.58 4.11 13.48
C ARG A 92 7.06 3.97 14.92
N THR A 93 6.16 4.16 15.88
CA THR A 93 6.48 4.06 17.31
C THR A 93 6.87 2.63 17.66
N ASN A 94 6.14 1.63 17.17
CA ASN A 94 6.45 0.22 17.37
C ASN A 94 7.80 -0.17 16.76
N LYS A 95 8.14 0.31 15.56
CA LYS A 95 9.46 0.08 14.97
C LYS A 95 10.58 0.67 15.82
N ARG A 96 10.39 1.87 16.37
CA ARG A 96 11.36 2.50 17.28
C ARG A 96 11.50 1.69 18.56
N LEU A 97 10.39 1.24 19.13
CA LEU A 97 10.37 0.40 20.32
C LEU A 97 11.15 -0.90 20.10
N ALA A 98 10.87 -1.61 19.00
CA ALA A 98 11.59 -2.84 18.64
C ALA A 98 13.10 -2.61 18.51
N THR A 99 13.53 -1.52 17.88
CA THR A 99 14.96 -1.16 17.79
C THR A 99 15.56 -0.90 19.18
N THR A 100 14.84 -0.21 20.06
CA THR A 100 15.33 0.05 21.42
C THR A 100 15.41 -1.21 22.27
N GLU A 101 14.46 -2.12 22.13
CA GLU A 101 14.46 -3.42 22.82
C GLU A 101 15.67 -4.27 22.39
N VAL A 102 15.95 -4.33 21.09
CA VAL A 102 17.15 -5.03 20.58
C VAL A 102 18.44 -4.38 21.10
N ALA A 103 18.50 -3.05 21.16
CA ALA A 103 19.67 -2.36 21.70
C ALA A 103 19.88 -2.69 23.19
N LEU A 104 18.81 -2.73 23.98
CA LEU A 104 18.84 -3.14 25.39
C LEU A 104 19.28 -4.59 25.56
N GLU A 105 18.80 -5.49 24.70
CA GLU A 105 19.21 -6.90 24.71
C GLU A 105 20.72 -7.04 24.44
N ILE A 106 21.24 -6.32 23.44
CA ILE A 106 22.68 -6.31 23.11
C ILE A 106 23.49 -5.77 24.29
N MET A 107 23.06 -4.65 24.89
CA MET A 107 23.74 -4.08 26.06
C MET A 107 23.73 -5.04 27.25
N GLY A 108 22.61 -5.72 27.52
CA GLY A 108 22.52 -6.73 28.57
C GLY A 108 23.46 -7.91 28.34
N LYS A 109 23.53 -8.42 27.09
CA LYS A 109 24.47 -9.49 26.70
C LYS A 109 25.93 -9.06 26.85
N ALA A 110 26.25 -7.83 26.46
CA ALA A 110 27.60 -7.28 26.61
C ALA A 110 27.99 -7.13 28.08
N HIS A 111 27.08 -6.66 28.94
CA HIS A 111 27.32 -6.55 30.37
C HIS A 111 27.58 -7.92 31.02
N ALA A 112 26.74 -8.92 30.72
CA ALA A 112 26.91 -10.27 31.21
C ALA A 112 28.25 -10.91 30.79
N LEU A 113 28.73 -10.60 29.58
CA LEU A 113 30.04 -11.05 29.11
C LEU A 113 31.19 -10.38 29.85
N LEU A 114 31.05 -9.10 30.22
CA LEU A 114 32.06 -8.39 31.02
C LEU A 114 32.13 -8.92 32.46
N GLU A 115 31.04 -9.40 33.05
CA GLU A 115 31.04 -10.01 34.38
C GLU A 115 31.70 -11.40 34.42
N GLN A 116 31.94 -12.02 33.26
CA GLN A 116 32.59 -13.34 33.15
C GLN A 116 34.13 -13.26 33.03
N ILE A 117 34.69 -12.05 32.98
CA ILE A 117 36.14 -11.77 32.90
C ILE A 117 36.61 -11.26 34.25
#